data_AF-A0AAF0FQ46-F1
#
_entry.id   AF-A0AAF0FQ46-F1
#
_cell.length_a   1.000
_cell.length_b   1.000
_cell.length_c   1.000
_cell.angle_alpha   90.00
_cell.angle_beta   90.00
_cell.angle_gamma   90.00
#
_symmetry.space_group_name_H-M   'P 1'
#
loop_
_entity.id
_entity.type
_entity.pdbx_description
1 polymer ?
#
loop_
_entity_poly.entity_id
_entity_poly.type
_entity_poly.pdbx_seq_one_letter_code
_entity_poly.pdbx_strand_id
1 'polypeptide(L)'
;MRKLFLVSLVILAGALLFTAGCLDTDSTKVEQTPGATATPAPTAFTEQPTEASLLVPGPTQQAPSRNQVDVQVDKDIVYGDVTATFRGGLGQNFVSDITVDFYNANGGHESKKLDFSKIGNNVEFKGNKDKRDRVKVTVVYAGSIGTYVIFDELIPEKLPQQLS
;
A
#
# COMPACT_ATOMS: atom_id res chain seq x y z
N MET A 1 -44.11 21.66 34.27
CA MET A 1 -42.70 21.19 34.29
C MET A 1 -42.51 19.76 34.84
N ARG A 2 -43.32 19.28 35.80
CA ARG A 2 -43.21 17.91 36.36
C ARG A 2 -43.50 16.76 35.37
N LYS A 3 -44.36 16.97 34.38
CA LYS A 3 -44.71 15.98 33.34
C LYS A 3 -43.64 15.86 32.25
N LEU A 4 -42.90 16.93 31.96
CA LEU A 4 -41.81 16.92 30.96
C LEU A 4 -40.58 16.15 31.47
N PHE A 5 -40.30 16.25 32.78
CA PHE A 5 -39.21 15.50 33.42
C PHE A 5 -39.47 13.99 33.48
N LEU A 6 -40.72 13.58 33.72
CA LEU A 6 -41.10 12.16 33.73
C LEU A 6 -40.99 11.50 32.34
N VAL A 7 -41.29 12.23 31.27
CA VAL A 7 -41.16 11.72 29.89
C VAL A 7 -39.69 11.57 29.49
N SER A 8 -38.82 12.51 29.88
CA SER A 8 -37.37 12.43 29.62
C SER A 8 -36.70 11.24 30.35
N LEU A 9 -37.11 10.96 31.60
CA LEU A 9 -36.58 9.85 32.38
C LEU A 9 -36.99 8.47 31.82
N VAL A 10 -38.21 8.35 31.28
CA VAL A 10 -38.71 7.10 30.68
C VAL A 10 -38.03 6.80 29.32
N ILE A 11 -37.71 7.84 28.54
CA ILE A 11 -37.02 7.67 27.25
C ILE A 11 -35.55 7.28 27.46
N LEU A 12 -34.88 7.81 28.49
CA LEU A 12 -33.49 7.46 28.79
C LEU A 12 -33.34 6.05 29.38
N ALA A 13 -34.35 5.55 30.10
CA ALA A 13 -34.38 4.18 30.63
C ALA A 13 -34.67 3.10 29.58
N GLY A 14 -35.29 3.46 28.45
CA GLY A 14 -35.60 2.52 27.35
C GLY A 14 -34.40 2.15 26.47
N ALA A 15 -33.31 2.93 26.48
CA ALA A 15 -32.18 2.76 25.57
C ALA A 15 -31.13 1.72 26.01
N LEU A 16 -31.29 1.09 27.18
CA LEU A 16 -30.30 0.16 27.77
C LEU A 16 -30.70 -1.33 27.68
N LEU A 17 -31.74 -1.68 26.93
CA LEU A 17 -32.33 -3.05 26.93
C LEU A 17 -31.99 -3.94 25.73
N PHE A 18 -30.93 -3.66 24.96
CA PHE A 18 -30.50 -4.55 23.88
C PHE A 18 -29.00 -4.86 23.98
N THR A 19 -28.66 -5.98 24.62
CA THR A 19 -27.85 -7.08 24.05
C THR A 19 -27.52 -8.11 25.14
N ALA A 20 -28.42 -9.08 25.34
CA ALA A 20 -28.09 -10.35 25.96
C ALA A 20 -28.81 -11.46 25.17
N GLY A 21 -28.18 -11.94 24.10
CA GLY A 21 -28.60 -13.13 23.37
C GLY A 21 -27.61 -14.24 23.65
N CYS A 22 -28.02 -15.20 24.48
CA CYS A 22 -27.31 -16.44 24.75
C CYS A 22 -27.48 -17.45 23.61
N LEU A 23 -26.51 -18.37 23.58
CA LEU A 23 -26.42 -19.66 22.89
C LEU A 23 -27.74 -20.31 22.45
N ASP A 24 -27.72 -20.85 21.23
CA ASP A 24 -28.28 -22.17 20.96
C ASP A 24 -27.21 -23.03 20.26
N THR A 25 -26.77 -24.06 20.98
CA THR A 25 -26.05 -25.21 20.43
C THR A 25 -27.11 -26.18 19.94
N ASP A 26 -27.14 -26.47 18.64
CA ASP A 26 -27.81 -27.67 18.15
C ASP A 26 -26.88 -28.42 17.19
N SER A 27 -26.66 -29.69 17.52
CA SER A 27 -25.89 -30.63 16.72
C SER A 27 -26.80 -31.40 15.78
N THR A 28 -26.17 -31.90 14.71
CA THR A 28 -26.53 -33.08 13.89
C THR A 28 -27.49 -32.86 12.70
N LYS A 29 -26.92 -32.98 11.49
CA LYS A 29 -26.98 -34.19 10.62
C LYS A 29 -27.30 -33.89 9.14
N VAL A 30 -26.28 -34.11 8.31
CA VAL A 30 -26.24 -34.72 6.95
C VAL A 30 -27.37 -34.38 5.96
N GLU A 31 -27.01 -33.76 4.83
CA GLU A 31 -27.43 -34.21 3.48
C GLU A 31 -26.38 -33.78 2.42
N GLN A 32 -26.22 -34.62 1.40
CA GLN A 32 -25.10 -34.71 0.45
C GLN A 32 -25.52 -34.30 -0.99
N THR A 33 -24.59 -33.69 -1.73
CA THR A 33 -24.39 -33.75 -3.22
C THR A 33 -25.23 -32.81 -4.13
N PRO A 34 -24.78 -32.36 -5.34
CA PRO A 34 -23.44 -32.28 -5.98
C PRO A 34 -22.99 -30.87 -6.45
N GLY A 35 -21.66 -30.64 -6.42
CA GLY A 35 -20.91 -30.16 -7.59
C GLY A 35 -20.96 -28.67 -7.97
N ALA A 36 -20.25 -27.81 -7.21
CA ALA A 36 -19.67 -26.60 -7.77
C ALA A 36 -18.14 -26.71 -7.64
N THR A 37 -17.47 -26.84 -8.79
CA THR A 37 -16.01 -26.78 -8.89
C THR A 37 -15.54 -25.43 -8.35
N ALA A 38 -14.97 -25.43 -7.15
CA ALA A 38 -14.25 -24.29 -6.63
C ALA A 38 -12.98 -24.11 -7.48
N THR A 39 -12.96 -23.04 -8.28
CA THR A 39 -11.72 -22.47 -8.80
C THR A 39 -10.78 -22.28 -7.60
N PRO A 40 -9.52 -22.76 -7.66
CA PRO A 40 -8.60 -22.55 -6.56
C PRO A 40 -8.44 -21.04 -6.34
N ALA A 41 -8.71 -20.59 -5.11
CA ALA A 41 -8.34 -19.25 -4.68
C ALA A 41 -6.84 -19.05 -4.95
N PRO A 42 -6.40 -17.88 -5.44
CA PRO A 42 -4.99 -17.63 -5.66
C PRO A 42 -4.27 -17.81 -4.32
N THR A 43 -3.50 -18.89 -4.22
CA THR A 43 -2.53 -19.08 -3.15
C THR A 43 -1.62 -17.87 -3.22
N ALA A 44 -1.63 -17.05 -2.17
CA ALA A 44 -0.64 -16.01 -2.00
C ALA A 44 0.72 -16.70 -1.92
N PHE A 45 1.43 -16.75 -3.06
CA PHE A 45 2.82 -17.11 -3.10
C PHE A 45 3.59 -15.95 -2.47
N THR A 46 3.87 -16.06 -1.17
CA THR A 46 4.95 -15.28 -0.56
C THR A 46 6.26 -15.95 -0.94
N GLU A 47 6.64 -15.86 -2.22
CA GLU A 47 8.00 -16.18 -2.62
C GLU A 47 8.91 -15.16 -1.94
N GLN A 48 9.68 -15.63 -0.96
CA GLN A 48 10.77 -14.84 -0.41
C GLN A 48 11.73 -14.52 -1.56
N PRO A 49 11.96 -13.25 -1.89
CA PRO A 49 12.82 -12.89 -3.01
C PRO A 49 14.22 -13.47 -2.79
N THR A 50 14.70 -14.22 -3.77
CA THR A 50 16.12 -14.59 -3.83
C THR A 50 16.90 -13.31 -4.17
N GLU A 51 18.15 -13.13 -3.72
CA GLU A 51 18.92 -11.88 -3.97
C GLU A 51 18.93 -11.43 -5.45
N ALA A 52 18.89 -12.37 -6.40
CA ALA A 52 18.81 -12.10 -7.83
C ALA A 52 17.43 -11.59 -8.31
N SER A 53 16.34 -11.90 -7.62
CA SER A 53 14.98 -11.45 -7.97
C SER A 53 14.66 -10.05 -7.44
N LEU A 54 15.47 -9.51 -6.51
CA LEU A 54 15.26 -8.18 -5.95
C LEU A 54 15.41 -7.07 -6.99
N LEU A 55 16.28 -7.23 -7.99
CA LEU A 55 16.54 -6.24 -9.04
C LEU A 55 15.67 -6.42 -10.30
N VAL A 56 14.60 -7.23 -10.24
CA VAL A 56 13.66 -7.42 -11.34
C VAL A 56 12.40 -6.60 -11.08
N PRO A 57 12.17 -5.50 -11.82
CA PRO A 57 10.95 -4.71 -11.67
C PRO A 57 9.68 -5.52 -11.92
N GLY A 58 8.64 -5.21 -11.15
CA GLY A 58 7.31 -5.78 -11.31
C GLY A 58 6.39 -4.91 -12.18
N PRO A 59 5.15 -5.35 -12.40
CA PRO A 59 4.16 -4.54 -13.10
C PRO A 59 3.77 -3.31 -12.26
N THR A 60 3.58 -2.17 -12.94
CA THR A 60 3.04 -0.95 -12.33
C THR A 60 1.58 -0.75 -12.74
N GLN A 61 0.83 -0.07 -11.89
CA GLN A 61 -0.55 0.31 -12.17
C GLN A 61 -0.84 1.68 -11.57
N GLN A 62 -1.57 2.50 -12.33
CA GLN A 62 -2.04 3.79 -11.85
C GLN A 62 -3.43 3.66 -11.23
N ALA A 63 -3.69 4.45 -10.19
CA ALA A 63 -5.03 4.62 -9.65
C ALA A 63 -5.98 5.18 -10.73
N PRO A 64 -7.31 5.07 -10.56
CA PRO A 64 -8.28 5.74 -11.43
C PRO A 64 -7.95 7.22 -11.55
N SER A 65 -8.14 7.82 -12.74
CA SER A 65 -7.60 9.14 -13.10
C SER A 65 -7.79 10.24 -12.02
N ARG A 66 -8.96 10.34 -11.41
CA ARG A 66 -9.24 11.35 -10.35
C ARG A 66 -8.47 11.13 -9.04
N ASN A 67 -7.85 9.98 -8.86
CA ASN A 67 -7.17 9.52 -7.65
C ASN A 67 -5.66 9.38 -7.85
N GLN A 68 -5.10 9.76 -9.00
CA GLN A 68 -3.67 9.62 -9.25
C GLN A 68 -2.84 10.61 -8.43
N VAL A 69 -1.66 10.15 -8.02
CA VAL A 69 -0.58 10.96 -7.46
C VAL A 69 0.73 10.60 -8.14
N ASP A 70 1.70 11.49 -8.06
CA ASP A 70 3.00 11.35 -8.71
C ASP A 70 4.14 11.39 -7.68
N VAL A 71 5.13 10.54 -7.91
CA VAL A 71 6.38 10.48 -7.15
C VAL A 71 7.51 10.45 -8.16
N GLN A 72 8.34 11.48 -8.14
CA GLN A 72 9.52 11.57 -8.99
C GLN A 72 10.69 10.85 -8.30
N VAL A 73 11.32 9.93 -9.01
CA VAL A 73 12.55 9.26 -8.57
C VAL A 73 13.71 9.75 -9.40
N ASP A 74 14.77 10.21 -8.73
CA ASP A 74 16.01 10.69 -9.35
C ASP A 74 17.22 9.99 -8.74
N LYS A 75 18.32 9.90 -9.49
CA LYS A 75 19.59 9.37 -9.00
C LYS A 75 20.73 10.30 -9.37
N ASP A 76 21.49 10.67 -8.36
CA ASP A 76 22.70 11.44 -8.50
C ASP A 76 23.77 10.61 -9.23
N ILE A 77 24.25 11.10 -10.37
CA ILE A 77 25.24 10.41 -11.20
C ILE A 77 26.66 10.43 -10.60
N VAL A 78 26.94 11.35 -9.68
CA VAL A 78 28.25 11.54 -9.04
C VAL A 78 28.34 10.66 -7.79
N TYR A 79 27.33 10.72 -6.93
CA TYR A 79 27.34 10.03 -5.64
C TYR A 79 26.56 8.71 -5.65
N GLY A 80 25.66 8.50 -6.62
CA GLY A 80 24.80 7.32 -6.70
C GLY A 80 23.61 7.35 -5.74
N ASP A 81 23.43 8.43 -4.99
CA ASP A 81 22.29 8.62 -4.09
C ASP A 81 20.98 8.69 -4.87
N VAL A 82 19.93 8.09 -4.32
CA VAL A 82 18.61 8.01 -4.96
C VAL A 82 17.60 8.77 -4.12
N THR A 83 16.85 9.67 -4.77
CA THR A 83 15.88 10.55 -4.10
C THR A 83 14.51 10.33 -4.70
N ALA A 84 13.55 9.94 -3.86
CA ALA A 84 12.14 9.86 -4.23
C ALA A 84 11.40 11.06 -3.63
N THR A 85 10.78 11.89 -4.48
CA THR A 85 10.12 13.14 -4.09
C THR A 85 8.64 13.11 -4.44
N PHE A 86 7.80 13.46 -3.48
CA PHE A 86 6.36 13.55 -3.69
C PHE A 86 5.99 14.79 -4.52
N ARG A 87 5.25 14.59 -5.61
CA ARG A 87 4.86 15.65 -6.56
C ARG A 87 3.39 16.05 -6.51
N GLY A 88 2.61 15.43 -5.64
CA GLY A 88 1.19 15.73 -5.49
C GLY A 88 0.34 14.97 -6.51
N GLY A 89 -0.87 15.47 -6.74
CA GLY A 89 -1.82 14.92 -7.69
C GLY A 89 -3.26 15.03 -7.18
N LEU A 90 -4.22 14.76 -8.07
CA LEU A 90 -5.65 14.90 -7.76
C LEU A 90 -6.09 14.00 -6.61
N GLY A 91 -5.43 12.86 -6.45
CA GLY A 91 -5.73 11.88 -5.40
C GLY A 91 -5.08 12.12 -4.05
N GLN A 92 -4.28 13.17 -3.86
CA GLN A 92 -3.49 13.37 -2.64
C GLN A 92 -4.34 13.31 -1.36
N ASN A 93 -5.53 13.90 -1.38
CA ASN A 93 -6.44 13.93 -0.22
C ASN A 93 -6.93 12.54 0.21
N PHE A 94 -6.78 11.53 -0.64
CA PHE A 94 -7.15 10.15 -0.37
C PHE A 94 -5.95 9.26 -0.04
N VAL A 95 -4.72 9.78 -0.09
CA VAL A 95 -3.53 8.98 0.25
C VAL A 95 -3.48 8.75 1.76
N SER A 96 -3.23 7.51 2.15
CA SER A 96 -3.04 7.08 3.54
C SER A 96 -1.58 6.75 3.85
N ASP A 97 -0.85 6.22 2.86
CA ASP A 97 0.56 5.88 3.01
C ASP A 97 1.26 5.93 1.64
N ILE A 98 2.51 6.36 1.62
CA ILE A 98 3.43 6.15 0.50
C ILE A 98 4.68 5.48 1.05
N THR A 99 4.95 4.28 0.55
CA THR A 99 6.14 3.51 0.90
C THR A 99 7.04 3.39 -0.32
N VAL A 100 8.32 3.74 -0.14
CA VAL A 100 9.37 3.61 -1.14
C VAL A 100 10.29 2.48 -0.71
N ASP A 101 10.27 1.39 -1.47
CA ASP A 101 11.21 0.28 -1.33
C ASP A 101 12.40 0.49 -2.26
N PHE A 102 13.59 0.46 -1.70
CA PHE A 102 14.86 0.59 -2.39
C PHE A 102 15.62 -0.73 -2.32
N TYR A 103 15.96 -1.29 -3.47
CA TYR A 103 16.76 -2.51 -3.59
C TYR A 103 18.11 -2.17 -4.20
N ASN A 104 19.15 -2.30 -3.40
CA ASN A 104 20.52 -2.04 -3.80
C ASN A 104 21.03 -3.14 -4.73
N ALA A 105 21.82 -2.76 -5.73
CA ALA A 105 22.52 -3.69 -6.62
C ALA A 105 23.42 -4.72 -5.90
N ASN A 106 23.77 -4.47 -4.64
CA ASN A 106 24.56 -5.34 -3.78
C ASN A 106 23.71 -6.27 -2.90
N GLY A 107 22.39 -6.37 -3.12
CA GLY A 107 21.49 -7.28 -2.41
C GLY A 107 20.80 -6.68 -1.18
N GLY A 108 21.09 -5.43 -0.82
CA GLY A 108 20.43 -4.73 0.29
C GLY A 108 19.00 -4.29 -0.05
N HIS A 109 18.14 -4.23 0.96
CA HIS A 109 16.79 -3.64 0.86
C HIS A 109 16.60 -2.63 1.99
N GLU A 110 16.07 -1.46 1.65
CA GLU A 110 15.68 -0.41 2.59
C GLU A 110 14.27 0.06 2.22
N SER A 111 13.43 0.32 3.22
CA SER A 111 12.06 0.80 3.01
C SER A 111 11.82 2.05 3.82
N LYS A 112 11.33 3.12 3.18
CA LYS A 112 11.03 4.40 3.83
C LYS A 112 9.62 4.86 3.52
N LYS A 113 8.98 5.45 4.53
CA LYS A 113 7.73 6.18 4.35
C LYS A 113 8.03 7.57 3.81
N LEU A 114 7.41 7.91 2.69
CA LEU A 114 7.49 9.24 2.10
C LEU A 114 6.36 10.10 2.66
N ASP A 115 6.71 11.21 3.31
CA ASP A 115 5.73 12.16 3.84
C ASP A 115 5.02 12.88 2.68
N PHE A 116 3.74 12.59 2.49
CA PHE A 116 2.89 13.15 1.44
C PHE A 116 2.08 14.38 1.91
N SER A 117 2.34 14.89 3.12
CA SER A 117 1.65 16.09 3.64
C SER A 117 1.95 17.35 2.84
N LYS A 118 3.11 17.41 2.18
CA LYS A 118 3.53 18.54 1.35
C LYS A 118 4.23 18.07 0.08
N ILE A 119 3.91 18.73 -1.04
CA ILE A 119 4.63 18.56 -2.30
C ILE A 119 6.08 18.99 -2.09
N GLY A 120 7.02 18.19 -2.60
CA GLY A 120 8.46 18.42 -2.48
C GLY A 120 9.13 17.70 -1.32
N ASN A 121 8.36 17.12 -0.39
CA ASN A 121 8.90 16.21 0.61
C ASN A 121 9.54 15.00 -0.09
N ASN A 122 10.65 14.50 0.45
CA ASN A 122 11.42 13.43 -0.16
C ASN A 122 11.95 12.43 0.88
N VAL A 123 12.42 11.31 0.35
CA VAL A 123 13.26 10.36 1.06
C VAL A 123 14.48 10.05 0.19
N GLU A 124 15.62 9.85 0.85
CA GLU A 124 16.89 9.58 0.19
C GLU A 124 17.41 8.20 0.57
N PHE A 125 18.07 7.54 -0.38
CA PHE A 125 18.69 6.24 -0.21
C PHE A 125 20.14 6.29 -0.69
N LYS A 126 21.01 5.55 0.01
CA LYS A 126 22.40 5.38 -0.41
C LYS A 126 22.48 4.29 -1.47
N GLY A 127 22.56 4.72 -2.73
CA GLY A 127 22.60 3.82 -3.89
C GLY A 127 24.02 3.53 -4.37
N ASN A 128 24.09 2.93 -5.56
CA ASN A 128 25.34 2.54 -6.20
C ASN A 128 25.63 3.41 -7.42
N LYS A 129 26.78 4.09 -7.45
CA LYS A 129 27.16 4.97 -8.57
C LYS A 129 27.36 4.23 -9.91
N ASP A 130 27.85 2.99 -9.88
CA ASP A 130 28.28 2.24 -11.06
C ASP A 130 27.27 1.17 -11.50
N LYS A 131 26.27 0.87 -10.66
CA LYS A 131 25.25 -0.14 -10.90
C LYS A 131 23.86 0.45 -10.86
N ARG A 132 22.89 -0.30 -11.39
CA ARG A 132 21.47 0.06 -11.31
C ARG A 132 20.86 -0.51 -10.03
N ASP A 133 20.13 0.33 -9.32
CA ASP A 133 19.35 -0.04 -8.15
C ASP A 133 17.88 -0.06 -8.54
N ARG A 134 17.04 -0.87 -7.89
CA ARG A 134 15.60 -0.87 -8.15
C ARG A 134 14.88 -0.03 -7.12
N VAL A 135 13.95 0.81 -7.57
CA VAL A 135 13.06 1.59 -6.71
C VAL A 135 11.63 1.20 -7.02
N LYS A 136 10.86 0.89 -5.97
CA LYS A 136 9.43 0.59 -6.06
C LYS A 136 8.66 1.53 -5.14
N VAL A 137 7.71 2.27 -5.70
CA VAL A 137 6.83 3.19 -4.96
C VAL A 137 5.44 2.60 -4.90
N THR A 138 4.97 2.34 -3.68
CA THR A 138 3.63 1.84 -3.39
C THR A 138 2.82 2.93 -2.71
N VAL A 139 1.64 3.23 -3.26
CA VAL A 139 0.69 4.19 -2.70
C VAL A 139 -0.54 3.46 -2.20
N VAL A 140 -0.88 3.71 -0.94
CA VAL A 140 -2.10 3.20 -0.31
C VAL A 140 -3.11 4.34 -0.23
N TYR A 141 -4.31 4.14 -0.76
CA TYR A 141 -5.40 5.09 -0.68
C TYR A 141 -6.45 4.63 0.34
N ALA A 142 -7.09 5.61 0.99
CA ALA A 142 -8.19 5.38 1.91
C ALA A 142 -9.46 4.89 1.19
N GLY A 143 -10.34 4.21 1.93
CA GLY A 143 -11.62 3.75 1.43
C GLY A 143 -11.51 2.59 0.45
N SER A 144 -12.29 2.63 -0.64
CA SER A 144 -12.36 1.57 -1.65
C SER A 144 -11.44 1.77 -2.86
N ILE A 145 -10.53 2.76 -2.81
CA ILE A 145 -9.63 3.06 -3.94
C ILE A 145 -8.55 1.98 -4.07
N GLY A 146 -7.99 1.51 -2.95
CA GLY A 146 -7.03 0.39 -2.90
C GLY A 146 -5.57 0.83 -2.87
N THR A 147 -4.69 -0.11 -3.24
CA THR A 147 -3.22 0.04 -3.21
C THR A 147 -2.66 -0.14 -4.61
N TYR A 148 -1.73 0.73 -5.00
CA TYR A 148 -1.15 0.74 -6.35
C TYR A 148 0.37 0.87 -6.27
N VAL A 149 1.06 0.08 -7.09
CA VAL A 149 2.49 0.27 -7.36
C VAL A 149 2.59 1.22 -8.55
N ILE A 150 2.87 2.49 -8.27
CA ILE A 150 2.85 3.55 -9.30
C ILE A 150 4.21 3.69 -10.01
N PHE A 151 5.27 3.18 -9.41
CA PHE A 151 6.63 3.19 -9.93
C PHE A 151 7.33 1.91 -9.51
N ASP A 152 8.01 1.24 -10.43
CA ASP A 152 8.85 0.08 -10.16
C ASP A 152 9.87 -0.06 -11.30
N GLU A 153 11.07 0.46 -11.11
CA GLU A 153 12.08 0.55 -12.18
C GLU A 153 13.51 0.44 -11.66
N LEU A 154 14.44 0.16 -12.57
CA LEU A 154 15.89 0.22 -12.33
C LEU A 154 16.42 1.64 -12.62
N ILE A 155 17.18 2.21 -11.69
CA ILE A 155 17.71 3.58 -11.74
C ILE A 155 19.25 3.59 -11.67
N PRO A 156 19.95 4.27 -12.61
CA PRO A 156 19.37 4.96 -13.75
C PRO A 156 18.88 3.96 -14.81
N GLU A 157 17.91 4.34 -15.65
CA GLU A 157 17.35 3.48 -16.72
C GLU A 157 18.48 2.92 -17.61
N LYS A 158 19.44 3.80 -17.95
CA LYS A 158 20.65 3.49 -18.70
C LYS A 158 21.86 3.92 -17.89
N LEU A 159 22.87 3.05 -17.82
CA LEU A 159 24.16 3.42 -17.24
C LEU A 159 24.81 4.50 -18.10
N PRO A 160 25.53 5.47 -17.50
CA PRO A 160 26.27 6.45 -18.27
C PRO A 160 27.21 5.70 -19.22
N GLN A 161 27.06 5.98 -20.53
CA GLN A 161 27.92 5.42 -21.58
C GLN A 161 29.37 5.69 -21.16
N GLN A 162 30.14 4.62 -20.93
CA GLN A 162 31.58 4.73 -20.78
C GLN A 162 32.09 5.31 -22.10
N LEU A 163 32.49 6.59 -22.13
CA LEU A 163 33.19 7.15 -23.29
C LEU A 163 34.39 6.24 -23.56
N SER A 164 34.28 5.47 -24.63
CA SER A 164 35.34 4.59 -25.14
C SER A 164 36.21 5.36 -26.11
#